data_AF-A0AA43JJV2-F1
#
_entry.id   AF-A0AA43JJV2-F1
#
_cell.length_a   1.000
_cell.length_b   1.000
_cell.length_c   1.000
_cell.angle_alpha   90.00
_cell.angle_beta   90.00
_cell.angle_gamma   90.00
#
_symmetry.space_group_name_H-M   'P 1'
#
loop_
_entity.id
_entity.type
_entity.pdbx_description
1 polymer ?
#
loop_
_entity_poly.entity_id
_entity_poly.type
_entity_poly.pdbx_seq_one_letter_code
_entity_poly.pdbx_strand_id
1 'polypeptide(L)'
;MNGEHQTHWAAEEFANVRLGEKRLDARLITLCDRFSDAPESPINQACADWAETKAAYRFFQNEHVEIGEILAAHRCKTAQRA
;
A
#
# COMPACT_ATOMS: atom_id res chain seq x y z
N MET A 1 11.27 26.32 4.80
CA MET A 1 9.98 25.84 4.27
C MET A 1 9.64 24.60 5.04
N ASN A 2 8.54 24.64 5.79
CA ASN A 2 8.20 23.64 6.82
C ASN A 2 8.08 22.26 6.18
N GLY A 3 8.98 21.36 6.58
CA GLY A 3 8.87 19.93 6.29
C GLY A 3 7.76 19.36 7.16
N GLU A 4 6.52 19.58 6.75
CA GLU A 4 5.39 18.83 7.27
C GLU A 4 5.66 17.36 6.92
N HIS A 5 5.78 16.52 7.95
CA HIS A 5 5.77 15.09 7.77
C HIS A 5 4.37 14.74 7.26
N GLN A 6 4.20 14.75 5.94
CA GLN A 6 2.99 14.26 5.30
C GLN A 6 2.97 12.76 5.56
N THR A 7 2.31 12.36 6.66
CA THR A 7 1.99 10.96 6.88
C THR A 7 1.04 10.59 5.76
N HIS A 8 1.58 9.87 4.78
CA HIS A 8 0.82 9.37 3.64
C HIS A 8 -0.37 8.56 4.16
N TRP A 9 -1.58 8.84 3.64
CA TRP A 9 -2.83 8.18 4.08
C TRP A 9 -2.68 6.66 4.14
N ALA A 10 -1.97 6.05 3.17
CA ALA A 10 -1.74 4.61 3.15
C ALA A 10 -0.96 4.11 4.37
N ALA A 11 0.03 4.87 4.85
CA ALA A 11 0.79 4.50 6.04
C ALA A 11 -0.09 4.48 7.29
N GLU A 12 -1.03 5.43 7.40
CA GLU A 12 -2.01 5.44 8.50
C GLU A 12 -3.04 4.33 8.34
N GLU A 13 -3.53 4.10 7.13
CA GLU A 13 -4.55 3.11 6.80
C GLU A 13 -4.06 1.68 7.09
N PHE A 14 -2.80 1.40 6.75
CA PHE A 14 -2.21 0.07 6.88
C PHE A 14 -1.21 -0.04 8.03
N ALA A 15 -1.23 0.89 8.99
CA ALA A 15 -0.30 0.92 10.13
C ALA A 15 -0.23 -0.40 10.94
N ASN A 16 -1.31 -1.18 10.93
CA ASN A 16 -1.45 -2.44 11.68
C ASN A 16 -1.44 -3.69 10.79
N VAL A 17 -1.19 -3.57 9.48
CA VAL A 17 -1.14 -4.72 8.57
C VAL A 17 0.02 -5.64 8.93
N ARG A 18 -0.16 -6.95 8.76
CA ARG A 18 0.88 -7.96 9.00
C ARG A 18 0.85 -9.04 7.92
N LEU A 19 1.57 -8.82 6.82
CA LEU A 19 1.68 -9.77 5.71
C LEU A 19 2.79 -10.81 5.92
N GLY A 20 3.16 -11.09 7.18
CA GLY A 20 4.23 -12.02 7.55
C GLY A 20 5.66 -11.49 7.36
N GLU A 21 5.90 -10.64 6.36
CA GLU A 21 7.20 -10.00 6.12
C GLU A 21 7.09 -8.47 6.07
N LYS A 22 7.92 -7.77 6.86
CA LYS A 22 7.94 -6.28 6.92
C LYS A 22 8.11 -5.60 5.56
N ARG A 23 8.82 -6.23 4.63
CA ARG A 23 9.01 -5.70 3.26
C ARG A 23 7.73 -5.73 2.44
N LEU A 24 6.80 -6.66 2.73
CA LEU A 24 5.49 -6.73 2.09
C LEU A 24 4.57 -5.65 2.66
N ASP A 25 4.61 -5.42 3.97
CA ASP A 25 3.87 -4.32 4.60
C ASP A 25 4.28 -2.96 4.01
N ALA A 26 5.60 -2.71 3.93
CA ALA A 26 6.12 -1.49 3.32
C ALA A 26 5.74 -1.37 1.84
N ARG A 27 5.75 -2.49 1.10
CA ARG A 27 5.35 -2.51 -0.31
C ARG A 27 3.87 -2.17 -0.48
N LEU A 28 2.99 -2.71 0.36
CA LEU A 28 1.56 -2.40 0.33
C LEU A 28 1.34 -0.90 0.48
N ILE A 29 1.98 -0.28 1.47
CA ILE A 29 1.88 1.16 1.72
C ILE A 29 2.30 1.96 0.49
N THR A 30 3.48 1.66 -0.08
CA THR A 30 3.95 2.34 -1.29
C THR A 30 2.99 2.17 -2.46
N LEU A 31 2.46 0.96 -2.71
CA LEU A 31 1.52 0.73 -3.81
C LEU A 31 0.21 1.49 -3.60
N CYS A 32 -0.31 1.52 -2.38
CA CYS A 32 -1.51 2.28 -2.04
C CYS A 32 -1.31 3.79 -2.23
N ASP A 33 -0.14 4.33 -1.91
CA ASP A 33 0.20 5.73 -2.20
C ASP A 33 0.20 5.99 -3.72
N ARG A 34 0.92 5.16 -4.49
CA ARG A 34 0.96 5.28 -5.96
C ARG A 34 -0.43 5.23 -6.60
N PHE A 35 -1.27 4.33 -6.14
CA PHE A 35 -2.59 4.12 -6.73
C PHE A 35 -3.60 5.17 -6.27
N SER A 36 -3.42 5.74 -5.08
CA SER A 36 -4.26 6.86 -4.61
C SER A 36 -3.94 8.15 -5.37
N ASP A 37 -2.67 8.36 -5.75
CA ASP A 37 -2.25 9.51 -6.56
C ASP A 37 -2.72 9.41 -8.02
N ALA A 38 -2.93 8.19 -8.54
CA ALA A 38 -3.30 7.94 -9.93
C ALA A 38 -4.29 6.76 -10.09
N PRO A 39 -5.53 6.88 -9.59
CA PRO A 39 -6.48 5.76 -9.49
C PRO A 39 -6.98 5.21 -10.83
N GLU A 40 -6.94 6.02 -11.89
CA GLU A 40 -7.34 5.62 -13.25
C GLU A 40 -6.17 5.05 -14.07
N SER A 41 -4.95 5.15 -13.56
CA SER A 41 -3.76 4.70 -14.27
C SER A 41 -3.56 3.20 -14.12
N PRO A 42 -3.16 2.48 -15.19
CA PRO A 42 -2.71 1.10 -15.05
C PRO A 42 -1.43 1.03 -14.20
N ILE A 43 -1.16 -0.13 -13.59
CA ILE A 43 -0.04 -0.33 -12.65
C ILE A 43 1.30 0.18 -13.19
N ASN A 44 1.59 -0.05 -14.48
CA ASN A 44 2.85 0.37 -15.11
C ASN A 44 2.98 1.88 -15.31
N GLN A 45 1.88 2.64 -15.25
CA GLN A 45 1.87 4.10 -15.31
C GLN A 45 1.80 4.73 -13.91
N ALA A 46 1.19 4.04 -12.93
CA ALA A 46 1.13 4.51 -11.56
C ALA A 46 2.47 4.36 -10.80
N CYS A 47 3.32 3.39 -11.18
CA CYS A 47 4.65 3.22 -10.60
C CYS A 47 5.69 4.19 -11.17
N ALA A 48 6.67 4.59 -10.36
CA ALA A 48 7.70 5.56 -10.73
C ALA A 48 8.71 5.04 -11.75
N ASP A 49 9.02 3.74 -11.71
CA ASP A 49 9.93 3.11 -12.65
C ASP A 49 9.59 1.63 -12.93
N TRP A 50 10.40 1.02 -13.80
CA TRP A 50 10.23 -0.38 -14.18
C TRP A 50 10.54 -1.36 -13.05
N ALA A 51 11.44 -1.02 -12.13
CA ALA A 51 11.76 -1.87 -10.99
C ALA A 51 10.58 -1.91 -10.01
N GLU A 52 9.94 -0.77 -9.75
CA GLU A 52 8.73 -0.64 -8.95
C GLU A 52 7.55 -1.36 -9.61
N THR A 53 7.37 -1.18 -10.92
CA THR A 53 6.32 -1.89 -11.69
C THR A 53 6.44 -3.41 -11.54
N LYS A 54 7.65 -3.98 -11.73
CA LYS A 54 7.85 -5.43 -11.55
C LYS A 54 7.56 -5.87 -10.11
N ALA A 55 7.95 -5.05 -9.14
CA ALA A 55 7.74 -5.38 -7.76
C ALA A 55 6.26 -5.29 -7.36
N ALA A 56 5.46 -4.41 -7.99
CA ALA A 56 4.00 -4.39 -7.87
C ALA A 56 3.40 -5.71 -8.36
N TYR A 57 3.76 -6.16 -9.57
CA TYR A 57 3.28 -7.44 -10.09
C TYR A 57 3.71 -8.62 -9.20
N ARG A 58 4.96 -8.64 -8.75
CA ARG A 58 5.45 -9.67 -7.81
C ARG A 58 4.72 -9.63 -6.48
N PHE A 59 4.32 -8.46 -5.99
CA PHE A 59 3.55 -8.33 -4.76
C PHE A 59 2.17 -8.97 -4.92
N PHE A 60 1.45 -8.66 -6.02
CA PHE A 60 0.14 -9.27 -6.28
C PHE A 60 0.19 -10.77 -6.60
N GLN A 61 1.33 -11.27 -7.09
CA GLN A 61 1.56 -12.69 -7.34
C GLN A 61 2.17 -13.44 -6.14
N ASN A 62 2.43 -12.77 -5.02
CA ASN A 62 3.08 -13.39 -3.88
C ASN A 62 2.06 -14.14 -3.01
N GLU A 63 2.22 -15.45 -2.89
CA GLU A 63 1.35 -16.33 -2.08
C GLU A 63 1.34 -15.96 -0.57
N HIS A 64 2.38 -15.27 -0.10
CA HIS A 64 2.45 -14.77 1.28
C HIS A 64 1.63 -13.49 1.51
N VAL A 65 1.16 -12.82 0.44
CA VAL A 65 0.30 -11.64 0.55
C VAL A 65 -1.15 -12.10 0.69
N GLU A 66 -1.61 -12.16 1.93
CA GLU A 66 -2.99 -12.54 2.22
C GLU A 66 -3.94 -11.34 2.11
N ILE A 67 -4.92 -11.41 1.21
CA ILE A 67 -5.92 -10.35 1.03
C ILE A 67 -6.77 -10.12 2.29
N GLY A 68 -6.96 -11.16 3.11
CA GLY A 68 -7.69 -11.09 4.38
C GLY A 68 -7.07 -10.09 5.34
N GLU A 69 -5.75 -10.09 5.48
CA GLU A 69 -4.97 -9.19 6.33
C GLU A 69 -5.05 -7.74 5.84
N ILE A 70 -4.97 -7.52 4.52
CA ILE A 70 -5.12 -6.18 3.91
C ILE A 70 -6.50 -5.61 4.24
N LEU A 71 -7.55 -6.39 3.98
CA LEU A 71 -8.93 -5.98 4.23
C LEU A 71 -9.22 -5.78 5.72
N ALA A 72 -8.64 -6.61 6.59
CA ALA A 72 -8.80 -6.49 8.04
C ALA A 72 -8.22 -5.15 8.54
N ALA A 73 -7.03 -4.77 8.10
CA ALA A 73 -6.41 -3.49 8.45
C ALA A 73 -7.28 -2.30 8.00
N HIS A 74 -7.73 -2.31 6.73
CA HIS A 74 -8.58 -1.25 6.16
C HIS A 74 -9.94 -1.13 6.88
N ARG A 75 -10.61 -2.27 7.17
CA ARG A 75 -11.88 -2.27 7.92
C ARG A 75 -11.71 -1.76 9.34
N CYS A 76 -10.62 -2.13 10.01
CA CYS A 76 -10.33 -1.65 11.36
C CYS A 76 -10.24 -0.11 11.38
N LYS A 77 -9.54 0.49 10.42
CA LYS A 77 -9.44 1.93 10.28
C LYS A 77 -10.76 2.60 9.89
N THR A 78 -11.53 1.96 9.02
CA THR A 78 -12.89 2.43 8.68
C THR A 78 -13.79 2.46 9.93
N ALA A 79 -13.78 1.39 10.74
CA ALA A 79 -14.55 1.31 11.98
C ALA A 79 -14.13 2.35 13.03
N GLN A 80 -12.86 2.75 13.06
CA GLN A 80 -12.37 3.81 13.96
C GLN A 80 -12.86 5.22 13.57
N ARG A 81 -13.28 5.42 12.32
CA ARG A 81 -13.77 6.71 11.81
C ARG A 81 -15.28 6.86 11.86
N ALA A 82 -16.01 5.75 11.98
CA ALA A 82 -17.48 5.70 12.05
C ALA A 82 -18.00 6.17 13.41
#